data_AF-A0A7C3HFH9-F1
#
_entry.id   AF-A0A7C3HFH9-F1
#
_cell.length_a   1.000
_cell.length_b   1.000
_cell.length_c   1.000
_cell.angle_alpha   90.00
_cell.angle_beta   90.00
_cell.angle_gamma   90.00
#
_symmetry.space_group_name_H-M   'P 1'
#
loop_
_entity.id
_entity.type
_entity.pdbx_description
1 polymer ?
#
loop_
_entity_poly.entity_id
_entity_poly.type
_entity_poly.pdbx_seq_one_letter_code
_entity_poly.pdbx_strand_id
1 'polypeptide(L)' 'MAKQKTNQWMQRHLKDRYVKKAQDDGYRSRAAYKLLELNDKDDFIKPGMCVVDLGAAPGGWTQVASALV' A
#
# COMPACT_ATOMS: atom_id res chain seq x y z
N MET A 1 29.83 10.77 -3.43
CA MET A 1 29.83 9.37 -3.94
C MET A 1 28.46 8.76 -3.66
N ALA A 2 27.70 8.37 -4.68
CA ALA A 2 26.36 7.81 -4.50
C ALA A 2 26.47 6.41 -3.85
N LYS A 3 25.85 6.25 -2.69
CA LYS A 3 25.81 4.98 -1.94
C LYS A 3 25.04 3.96 -2.79
N GLN A 4 25.75 2.99 -3.39
CA GLN A 4 25.12 1.89 -4.13
C GLN A 4 24.10 1.21 -3.23
N LYS A 5 22.81 1.28 -3.59
CA LYS A 5 21.76 0.53 -2.91
C LYS A 5 22.12 -0.94 -3.01
N THR A 6 22.30 -1.60 -1.87
CA THR A 6 22.63 -3.02 -1.77
C THR A 6 21.63 -3.83 -2.59
N ASN A 7 22.14 -4.49 -3.63
CA ASN A 7 21.38 -5.26 -4.62
C ASN A 7 20.35 -6.20 -3.94
N GLN A 8 20.68 -6.71 -2.75
CA GLN A 8 19.83 -7.60 -1.97
C GLN A 8 18.45 -7.00 -1.55
N TRP A 9 18.35 -5.70 -1.23
CA TRP A 9 17.05 -5.09 -0.89
C TRP A 9 16.13 -5.06 -2.11
N MET A 10 16.68 -4.65 -3.26
CA MET A 10 15.95 -4.59 -4.52
C MET A 10 15.49 -5.99 -4.95
N GLN A 11 16.37 -6.98 -4.84
CA GLN A 11 16.04 -8.38 -5.15
C GLN A 11 14.94 -8.93 -4.24
N ARG A 12 14.96 -8.61 -2.94
CA ARG A 12 13.85 -8.97 -2.02
C ARG A 12 12.55 -8.29 -2.41
N HIS A 13 12.61 -7.00 -2.74
CA HIS A 13 11.42 -6.24 -3.15
C HIS A 13 10.79 -6.81 -4.42
N LEU A 14 11.59 -7.14 -5.44
CA LEU A 14 11.11 -7.73 -6.69
C LEU A 14 10.54 -9.15 -6.49
N LYS A 15 11.05 -9.91 -5.53
CA LYS A 15 10.57 -11.25 -5.18
C LYS A 15 9.36 -11.23 -4.23
N ASP A 16 8.96 -10.07 -3.76
CA ASP A 16 7.87 -9.95 -2.82
C ASP A 16 6.52 -10.21 -3.51
N ARG A 17 5.83 -11.29 -3.06
CA ARG A 17 4.54 -11.71 -3.63
C ARG A 17 3.48 -10.60 -3.65
N TYR A 18 3.49 -9.70 -2.66
CA TYR A 18 2.49 -8.63 -2.59
C TYR A 18 2.86 -7.45 -3.49
N VAL A 19 4.14 -7.27 -3.84
CA VAL A 19 4.52 -6.31 -4.88
C VAL A 19 3.96 -6.78 -6.21
N LYS A 20 4.17 -8.04 -6.57
CA LYS A 20 3.60 -8.62 -7.79
C LYS A 20 2.07 -8.60 -7.78
N LYS A 21 1.45 -9.08 -6.69
CA LYS A 21 -0.01 -9.05 -6.55
C LYS A 21 -0.58 -7.64 -6.65
N ALA A 22 0.08 -6.62 -6.06
CA ALA A 22 -0.38 -5.24 -6.17
C ALA A 22 -0.35 -4.73 -7.62
N GLN A 23 0.66 -5.13 -8.41
CA GLN A 23 0.71 -4.79 -9.83
C GLN A 23 -0.41 -5.49 -10.60
N ASP A 24 -0.61 -6.80 -10.36
CA ASP A 24 -1.64 -7.59 -11.02
C ASP A 24 -3.06 -7.07 -10.68
N ASP A 25 -3.29 -6.66 -9.43
CA ASP A 25 -4.59 -6.14 -8.95
C ASP A 25 -4.76 -4.62 -9.21
N GLY A 26 -3.76 -3.95 -9.80
CA GLY A 26 -3.83 -2.50 -10.13
C GLY A 26 -3.70 -1.55 -8.93
N TYR A 27 -3.15 -2.00 -7.81
CA TYR A 27 -2.86 -1.16 -6.66
C TYR A 27 -1.56 -0.38 -6.81
N ARG A 28 -1.54 0.88 -6.35
CA ARG A 28 -0.36 1.77 -6.40
C ARG A 28 0.83 1.24 -5.61
N SER A 29 0.59 0.43 -4.59
CA SER A 29 1.64 -0.30 -3.87
C SER A 29 1.08 -1.47 -3.07
N ARG A 30 1.97 -2.39 -2.66
CA ARG A 30 1.63 -3.47 -1.73
C ARG A 30 1.10 -3.01 -0.38
N ALA A 31 1.23 -1.72 -0.02
CA ALA A 31 0.70 -1.19 1.23
C ALA A 31 -0.84 -1.20 1.24
N ALA A 32 -1.50 -1.19 0.08
CA ALA A 32 -2.96 -1.30 -0.05
C ALA A 32 -3.52 -2.48 0.76
N TYR A 33 -2.86 -3.65 0.66
CA TYR A 33 -3.27 -4.85 1.39
C TYR A 33 -3.25 -4.68 2.90
N LYS A 34 -2.33 -3.88 3.45
CA LYS A 34 -2.30 -3.63 4.90
C LYS A 34 -3.56 -2.91 5.36
N LEU A 35 -4.00 -1.90 4.59
CA LEU A 35 -5.19 -1.15 4.97
C LEU A 35 -6.46 -2.00 4.78
N LEU A 36 -6.53 -2.78 3.70
CA LEU A 36 -7.62 -3.73 3.46
C LEU A 36 -7.72 -4.77 4.57
N GLU A 37 -6.62 -5.42 4.95
CA GLU A 37 -6.60 -6.43 6.03
C GLU A 37 -6.98 -5.83 7.39
N LEU A 38 -6.50 -4.62 7.71
CA LEU A 38 -6.89 -3.93 8.94
C LEU A 38 -8.38 -3.59 8.93
N ASN A 39 -8.91 -3.10 7.81
CA ASN A 39 -10.31 -2.72 7.73
C ASN A 39 -11.25 -3.95 7.74
N ASP A 40 -10.85 -5.06 7.11
CA ASP A 40 -11.59 -6.32 7.16
C ASP A 40 -11.68 -6.86 8.59
N LYS A 41 -10.61 -6.70 9.38
CA LYS A 41 -10.56 -7.15 10.77
C LYS A 41 -11.34 -6.26 11.73
N ASP A 42 -11.17 -4.94 11.63
CA ASP A 42 -11.60 -3.99 12.66
C ASP A 42 -12.78 -3.10 12.22
N ASP A 43 -13.17 -3.11 10.93
CA ASP A 43 -14.26 -2.32 10.33
C ASP A 43 -14.25 -0.84 10.76
N PHE A 44 -13.08 -0.20 10.67
CA PHE A 44 -12.83 1.09 11.28
C PHE A 44 -12.99 2.29 10.32
N ILE A 45 -12.89 2.08 9.01
CA ILE A 45 -13.25 3.08 8.00
C ILE A 45 -14.68 2.82 7.56
N LYS A 46 -15.54 3.83 7.73
CA LYS A 46 -16.97 3.74 7.45
C LYS A 46 -17.39 4.81 6.43
N PRO A 47 -18.47 4.55 5.67
CA PRO A 47 -19.02 5.54 4.75
C PRO A 47 -19.32 6.88 5.44
N GLY A 48 -18.95 7.97 4.78
CA GLY A 48 -19.14 9.34 5.27
C GLY A 48 -18.03 9.87 6.20
N MET A 49 -17.00 9.06 6.50
CA MET A 49 -15.83 9.55 7.22
C MET A 49 -14.93 10.42 6.35
N CYS A 50 -14.29 11.42 6.96
CA CYS A 50 -13.18 12.14 6.33
C CYS A 50 -11.86 11.48 6.72
N VAL A 51 -11.09 11.05 5.72
CA VAL A 51 -9.78 10.40 5.92
C VAL A 51 -8.67 11.31 5.43
N VAL A 52 -7.64 11.49 6.26
CA VAL A 52 -6.44 12.28 5.93
C VAL A 52 -5.23 11.35 5.88
N ASP A 53 -4.63 11.20 4.70
CA ASP A 53 -3.41 10.40 4.48
C ASP A 53 -2.17 11.31 4.48
N LEU A 54 -1.43 11.32 5.59
CA LEU A 54 -0.24 12.16 5.78
C LEU A 54 1.00 11.48 5.18
N GLY A 55 1.54 12.06 4.11
CA GLY A 55 2.73 11.53 3.43
C GLY A 55 2.41 10.46 2.39
N ALA A 56 1.28 10.60 1.70
CA ALA A 56 0.84 9.70 0.64
C ALA A 56 1.85 9.62 -0.52
N ALA A 57 2.77 8.66 -0.45
CA ALA A 57 3.65 8.29 -1.55
C ALA A 57 3.92 6.78 -1.51
N PRO A 58 3.51 5.98 -2.52
CA PRO A 58 2.83 6.36 -3.75
C PRO A 58 1.28 6.49 -3.61
N GLY A 59 0.73 6.52 -2.40
CA GLY A 59 -0.71 6.68 -2.17
C GLY A 59 -1.54 5.40 -2.27
N GLY A 60 -0.96 4.25 -1.90
CA GLY A 60 -1.68 2.96 -1.86
C GLY A 60 -2.78 2.90 -0.79
N TRP A 61 -2.59 3.58 0.35
CA TRP A 61 -3.62 3.71 1.37
C TRP A 61 -4.71 4.68 0.93
N THR A 62 -4.33 5.86 0.42
CA THR A 62 -5.29 6.81 -0.20
C THR A 62 -6.20 6.12 -1.23
N GLN A 63 -5.63 5.29 -2.12
CA GLN A 63 -6.40 4.58 -3.15
C GLN A 63 -7.48 3.69 -2.54
N VAL A 64 -7.13 2.89 -1.53
CA VAL A 64 -8.09 2.00 -0.84
C VAL A 64 -9.09 2.81 -0.03
N ALA A 65 -8.62 3.75 0.79
CA ALA A 65 -9.47 4.56 1.65
C ALA A 65 -10.55 5.31 0.86
N SER A 66 -10.20 5.84 -0.32
CA SER A 66 -11.16 6.56 -1.18
C SER A 66 -12.33 5.70 -1.69
N ALA A 67 -12.20 4.38 -1.68
CA ALA A 67 -13.25 3.45 -2.07
C ALA A 67 -14.09 2.94 -0.88
N LEU A 68 -13.67 3.24 0.35
CA LEU A 68 -14.32 2.77 1.59
C LEU A 68 -15.16 3.85 2.28
N VAL A 69 -14.82 5.12 2.05
CA VAL A 69 -15.54 6.29 2.62
C VAL A 69 -16.74 6.72 1.79
#